data_AF-A0A1B2HP63-F1
#
_entry.id   AF-A0A1B2HP63-F1
#
_cell.length_a   1.000
_cell.length_b   1.000
_cell.length_c   1.000
_cell.angle_alpha   90.00
_cell.angle_beta   90.00
_cell.angle_gamma   90.00
#
_symmetry.space_group_name_H-M   'P 1'
#
loop_
_entity.id
_entity.type
_entity.pdbx_description
1 polymer ?
#
loop_
_entity_poly.entity_id
_entity_poly.type
_entity_poly.pdbx_seq_one_letter_code
_entity_poly.pdbx_strand_id
1 'polypeptide(L)'
;MRNGLGLVGTMLMTAGIAAILFAWWGVAHTGYVWEQMPYVVSGGVLGLGLIGVGGFLYFGSWLTKLVEEQRQATLALRQLLEDRRRDDMERTSVL
;
A
#
# COMPACT_ATOMS: atom_id res chain seq x y z
N MET A 1 11.51 9.61 8.70
CA MET A 1 11.22 9.48 7.25
C MET A 1 10.22 8.33 6.93
N ARG A 2 9.35 7.92 7.87
CA ARG A 2 8.69 6.59 7.85
C ARG A 2 7.28 6.54 7.21
N ASN A 3 6.65 7.69 6.92
CA ASN A 3 5.29 7.75 6.37
C ASN A 3 5.23 8.05 4.86
N GLY A 4 6.37 8.37 4.23
CA GLY A 4 6.42 8.90 2.88
C GLY A 4 5.98 7.91 1.80
N LEU A 5 6.42 6.65 1.89
CA LEU A 5 6.15 5.65 0.85
C LEU A 5 4.65 5.35 0.66
N GLY A 6 3.89 5.26 1.76
CA GLY A 6 2.46 5.03 1.68
C GLY A 6 1.71 6.21 1.08
N LEU A 7 2.09 7.43 1.47
CA LEU A 7 1.49 8.67 0.97
C LEU A 7 1.80 8.89 -0.52
N VAL A 8 3.05 8.60 -0.92
CA VAL A 8 3.48 8.62 -2.33
C VAL A 8 2.72 7.55 -3.13
N GLY A 9 2.55 6.34 -2.60
CA GLY A 9 1.78 5.27 -3.25
C GLY A 9 0.30 5.64 -3.46
N THR A 10 -0.35 6.22 -2.45
CA THR A 10 -1.75 6.69 -2.57
C THR A 10 -1.87 7.82 -3.59
N MET A 11 -0.97 8.81 -3.58
CA MET A 11 -0.94 9.89 -4.57
C MET A 11 -0.76 9.36 -6.00
N LEU A 12 0.12 8.36 -6.19
CA LEU A 12 0.35 7.74 -7.49
C LEU A 12 -0.89 6.97 -7.99
N MET A 13 -1.61 6.27 -7.11
CA MET A 13 -2.86 5.60 -7.47
C MET A 13 -3.95 6.60 -7.87
N THR A 14 -4.13 7.68 -7.10
CA THR A 14 -5.10 8.74 -7.44
C THR A 14 -4.74 9.43 -8.75
N ALA A 15 -3.45 9.70 -8.98
CA ALA A 15 -2.96 10.25 -10.25
C ALA A 15 -3.19 9.29 -11.44
N GLY A 16 -3.01 7.98 -11.25
CA GLY A 16 -3.30 6.96 -12.27
C GLY A 16 -4.77 6.91 -12.65
N ILE A 17 -5.68 6.98 -11.67
CA ILE A 17 -7.13 7.06 -11.92
C ILE A 17 -7.47 8.34 -12.71
N ALA A 18 -6.90 9.49 -12.32
CA ALA A 18 -7.11 10.75 -13.02
C ALA A 18 -6.62 10.67 -14.49
N ALA A 19 -5.47 10.05 -14.75
CA ALA A 19 -4.95 9.84 -16.10
C ALA A 19 -5.88 9.00 -16.98
N ILE A 20 -6.50 7.95 -16.42
CA ILE A 20 -7.50 7.13 -17.15
C ILE A 20 -8.75 7.94 -17.49
N LEU A 21 -9.21 8.80 -16.57
CA LEU A 21 -10.37 9.66 -16.82
C LEU A 21 -10.09 10.71 -17.91
N PHE A 22 -8.89 11.29 -17.93
CA PHE A 22 -8.47 12.20 -19.01
C PHE A 22 -8.36 11.48 -20.37
N ALA A 23 -7.85 10.25 -20.38
CA ALA A 23 -7.81 9.42 -21.58
C ALA A 23 -9.22 9.13 -22.13
N TRP A 24 -10.15 8.78 -21.25
CA TRP A 24 -11.55 8.52 -21.60
C TRP A 24 -12.23 9.76 -22.17
N TRP A 25 -11.96 10.93 -21.60
CA TRP A 25 -12.49 12.20 -22.11
C TRP A 25 -11.99 12.52 -23.52
N GLY A 26 -10.71 12.22 -23.82
CA GLY A 26 -10.14 12.37 -25.16
C GLY A 26 -10.78 11.45 -26.20
N VAL A 27 -11.00 10.17 -25.86
CA VAL A 27 -11.70 9.20 -26.74
C VAL A 27 -13.15 9.62 -27.00
N ALA A 28 -13.85 10.10 -25.98
CA ALA A 28 -15.26 10.50 -26.08
C ALA A 28 -15.50 11.73 -26.99
N HIS A 29 -14.48 12.56 -27.24
CA HIS A 29 -14.58 13.74 -28.12
C HIS A 29 -14.20 13.47 -29.58
N THR A 30 -13.70 12.28 -29.92
CA THR A 30 -13.30 11.93 -31.30
C THR A 30 -14.38 11.09 -32.01
N GLY A 31 -14.92 11.59 -33.12
CA GLY A 31 -16.01 10.95 -33.87
C GLY A 31 -15.59 9.79 -34.77
N TYR A 32 -14.29 9.63 -35.04
CA TYR A 32 -13.77 8.62 -35.94
C TYR A 32 -12.95 7.54 -35.23
N VAL A 33 -13.24 6.27 -35.53
CA VAL A 33 -12.68 5.09 -34.85
C VAL A 33 -11.15 4.98 -35.00
N TRP A 34 -10.59 5.47 -36.11
CA TRP A 34 -9.14 5.43 -36.34
C TRP A 34 -8.35 6.40 -35.44
N GLU A 35 -8.96 7.49 -34.98
CA GLU A 35 -8.33 8.41 -34.03
C GLU A 35 -8.40 7.90 -32.59
N GLN A 36 -9.35 7.01 -32.28
CA GLN A 36 -9.56 6.49 -30.92
C GLN A 36 -8.46 5.53 -30.46
N MET A 37 -7.91 4.70 -31.37
CA MET A 37 -6.87 3.70 -31.06
C MET A 37 -5.61 4.32 -30.40
N PRO A 38 -4.99 5.38 -30.95
CA PRO A 38 -3.85 6.03 -30.29
C PRO A 38 -4.19 6.68 -28.93
N TYR A 39 -5.41 7.17 -28.72
CA TYR A 39 -5.84 7.68 -27.41
C TYR A 39 -6.03 6.58 -26.37
N VAL A 40 -6.62 5.45 -26.76
CA VAL A 40 -6.78 4.26 -25.89
C VAL A 40 -5.42 3.67 -25.54
N VAL A 41 -4.50 3.57 -26.50
CA VAL A 41 -3.15 3.03 -26.26
C VAL A 41 -2.34 3.98 -25.38
N SER A 42 -2.32 5.29 -25.68
CA SER A 42 -1.51 6.24 -24.90
C SER A 42 -2.06 6.50 -23.51
N GLY A 43 -3.38 6.66 -23.36
CA GLY A 43 -3.98 6.99 -22.07
C GLY A 43 -4.37 5.75 -21.24
N GLY A 44 -4.83 4.68 -21.89
CA GLY A 44 -5.19 3.43 -21.23
C GLY A 44 -3.97 2.64 -20.74
N VAL A 45 -2.96 2.42 -21.59
CA VAL A 45 -1.76 1.64 -21.21
C VAL A 45 -0.91 2.40 -20.20
N LEU A 46 -0.72 3.72 -20.39
CA LEU A 46 0.00 4.56 -19.44
C LEU A 46 -0.74 4.65 -18.10
N GLY A 47 -2.06 4.82 -18.11
CA GLY A 47 -2.90 4.84 -16.91
C GLY A 47 -2.85 3.50 -16.14
N LEU A 48 -2.96 2.37 -16.85
CA LEU A 48 -2.80 1.03 -16.26
C LEU A 48 -1.41 0.83 -15.67
N GLY A 49 -0.36 1.31 -16.34
CA GLY A 49 1.01 1.28 -15.84
C GLY A 49 1.17 2.09 -14.55
N LEU A 50 0.64 3.31 -14.50
CA LEU A 50 0.65 4.16 -13.30
C LEU A 50 -0.11 3.55 -12.13
N ILE A 51 -1.28 2.94 -12.37
CA ILE A 51 -2.04 2.25 -11.33
C ILE A 51 -1.29 1.00 -10.84
N GLY A 52 -0.70 0.22 -11.73
CA GLY A 52 0.08 -0.97 -11.39
C GLY A 52 1.28 -0.63 -10.50
N VAL A 53 2.09 0.35 -10.91
CA VAL A 53 3.26 0.81 -10.14
C VAL A 53 2.84 1.48 -8.83
N GLY A 54 1.81 2.33 -8.84
CA GLY A 54 1.28 2.98 -7.65
C GLY A 54 0.74 1.98 -6.62
N GLY A 55 -0.01 0.98 -7.09
CA GLY A 55 -0.51 -0.11 -6.26
C GLY A 55 0.62 -0.96 -5.66
N PHE A 56 1.65 -1.29 -6.45
CA PHE A 56 2.81 -2.05 -5.96
C PHE A 56 3.59 -1.29 -4.87
N LEU A 57 3.81 0.02 -5.05
CA LEU A 57 4.49 0.86 -4.06
C LEU A 57 3.65 1.02 -2.77
N TYR A 58 2.33 1.22 -2.91
CA TYR A 58 1.43 1.26 -1.75
C TYR A 58 1.46 -0.06 -0.99
N PHE A 59 1.35 -1.18 -1.70
CA PHE A 59 1.39 -2.52 -1.12
C PHE A 59 2.70 -2.81 -0.39
N GLY A 60 3.86 -2.45 -0.97
CA GLY A 60 5.15 -2.58 -0.28
C GLY A 60 5.25 -1.73 0.99
N SER A 61 4.70 -0.51 0.98
CA SER A 61 4.65 0.34 2.17
C SER A 61 3.74 -0.24 3.26
N TRP A 62 2.62 -0.86 2.87
CA TRP A 62 1.69 -1.51 3.77
C TRP A 62 2.28 -2.79 4.37
N LEU A 63 2.95 -3.63 3.56
CA LEU A 63 3.68 -4.80 4.05
C LEU A 63 4.74 -4.42 5.09
N THR A 64 5.48 -3.34 4.85
CA THR A 64 6.49 -2.85 5.79
C THR A 64 5.85 -2.46 7.13
N LYS A 65 4.69 -1.79 7.09
CA LYS A 65 3.94 -1.44 8.31
C LYS A 65 3.42 -2.69 9.02
N LEU A 66 2.88 -3.65 8.27
CA LEU A 66 2.34 -4.90 8.81
C LEU A 66 3.42 -5.72 9.53
N VAL A 67 4.62 -5.81 8.95
CA VAL A 67 5.76 -6.50 9.59
C VAL A 67 6.19 -5.79 10.87
N GLU A 68 6.21 -4.46 10.88
CA GLU A 68 6.54 -3.69 12.07
C GLU A 68 5.51 -3.88 13.19
N GLU A 69 4.21 -3.85 12.85
CA GLU A 69 3.11 -4.13 13.79
C GLU A 69 3.22 -5.56 14.35
N GLN A 70 3.52 -6.54 13.51
CA GLN A 70 3.71 -7.94 13.94
C GLN A 70 4.90 -8.07 14.91
N ARG A 71 5.99 -7.34 14.64
CA ARG A 71 7.18 -7.33 15.51
C ARG A 71 6.84 -6.75 16.89
N GLN A 72 6.06 -5.67 16.94
CA GLN A 72 5.60 -5.07 18.19
C GLN A 72 4.70 -6.03 18.99
N ALA A 73 3.74 -6.69 18.33
CA ALA A 73 2.89 -7.69 18.97
C ALA A 73 3.69 -8.85 19.57
N THR A 74 4.72 -9.32 18.86
CA THR A 74 5.60 -10.41 19.32
C THR A 74 6.43 -9.99 20.55
N LEU A 75 6.94 -8.77 20.57
CA LEU A 75 7.69 -8.24 21.72
C LEU A 75 6.79 -8.07 22.94
N ALA A 76 5.58 -7.54 22.77
CA ALA A 76 4.61 -7.41 23.84
C ALA A 76 4.24 -8.78 24.45
N LEU A 77 4.02 -9.80 23.61
CA LEU A 77 3.75 -11.16 24.08
C LEU A 77 4.93 -11.74 24.86
N ARG A 78 6.16 -11.53 24.40
CA ARG A 78 7.36 -11.98 25.12
C ARG A 78 7.47 -11.33 26.50
N GLN A 79 7.24 -10.01 26.59
CA GLN A 79 7.26 -9.30 27.86
C GLN A 79 6.21 -9.85 28.83
N LEU A 80 4.98 -10.11 28.36
CA LEU A 80 3.94 -10.71 29.19
C LEU A 80 4.31 -12.10 29.71
N LEU A 81 4.96 -12.92 28.88
CA LEU A 81 5.44 -14.24 29.28
C LEU A 81 6.59 -14.13 30.30
N GLU A 82 7.49 -13.18 30.11
CA GLU A 82 8.60 -12.93 31.05
C GLU A 82 8.09 -12.44 32.41
N ASP A 83 7.13 -11.51 32.43
CA ASP A 83 6.50 -11.02 33.66
C ASP A 83 5.76 -12.14 34.37
N ARG A 84 4.93 -12.91 33.64
CA ARG A 84 4.22 -14.04 34.24
C ARG A 84 5.17 -15.08 34.83
N ARG A 85 6.29 -15.34 34.15
CA ARG A 85 7.31 -16.27 34.62
C ARG A 85 8.03 -15.75 35.87
N ARG A 86 8.25 -14.44 35.99
CA ARG A 86 8.82 -13.83 37.20
C ARG A 86 7.88 -14.00 38.40
N ASP A 87 6.60 -13.72 38.23
CA ASP A 87 5.59 -13.87 39.29
C ASP A 87 5.54 -15.30 39.85
N ASP A 88 5.63 -16.31 38.97
CA ASP A 88 5.62 -17.71 39.38
C ASP A 88 6.91 -18.11 40.17
N MET A 89 8.06 -17.52 39.84
CA MET A 89 9.31 -17.74 40.58
C MET A 89 9.27 -17.12 41.98
N GLU A 90 8.73 -15.90 42.10
CA GLU A 90 8.55 -15.26 43.40
C GLU A 90 7.63 -16.09 44.30
N ARG A 91 6.50 -16.57 43.78
CA ARG A 91 5.57 -17.44 44.53
C ARG A 91 6.21 -18.73 45.04
N THR A 92 7.09 -19.33 44.25
CA THR A 92 7.76 -20.60 44.62
C THR A 92 8.85 -20.39 45.66
N SER A 93 9.49 -19.21 45.71
CA SER A 93 10.56 -18.90 46.67
C SER A 93 10.08 -18.59 48.09
N VAL A 94 8.78 -18.32 48.26
CA VAL A 94 8.16 -17.94 49.54
C VAL A 94 7.63 -19.16 50.30
N LEU A 95 7.69 -20.35 49.70
CA LEU A 95 7.32 -21.65 50.28
C LEU A 95 8.56 -22.43 50.71
#